data_AF-A0A4U0W5Z4-F1
#
_entry.id   AF-A0A4U0W5Z4-F1
#
_cell.length_a   1.000
_cell.length_b   1.000
_cell.length_c   1.000
_cell.angle_alpha   90.00
_cell.angle_beta   90.00
_cell.angle_gamma   90.00
#
_symmetry.space_group_name_H-M   'P 1'
#
loop_
_entity.id
_entity.type
_entity.pdbx_description
1 polymer ?
#
loop_
_entity_poly.entity_id
_entity_poly.type
_entity_poly.pdbx_seq_one_letter_code
_entity_poly.pdbx_strand_id
1 'polypeptide(L)' 'MPATDALQPPLTPKEREIVKKGRGTWTNFMQSYGLKAYDLDDIDEAKAILSAMAANED' A
#
# COMPACT_ATOMS: atom_id res chain seq x y z
N MET A 1 4.04 -3.04 15.18
CA MET A 1 3.91 -2.88 13.71
C MET A 1 4.89 -3.83 13.06
N PRO A 2 4.53 -4.52 11.96
CA PRO A 2 5.45 -5.38 11.23
C PRO A 2 6.70 -4.59 10.81
N ALA A 3 7.88 -5.23 10.79
CA ALA A 3 9.14 -4.56 10.42
C ALA A 3 9.10 -3.92 9.02
N THR A 4 8.30 -4.50 8.11
CA THR A 4 8.10 -4.05 6.74
C THR A 4 7.14 -2.87 6.60
N ASP A 5 6.47 -2.43 7.67
CA ASP A 5 5.66 -1.21 7.64
C ASP A 5 6.54 0.04 7.50
N ALA A 6 7.77 -0.02 8.02
CA ALA A 6 8.78 1.01 7.83
C ALA A 6 9.32 1.10 6.38
N LEU A 7 9.03 0.09 5.54
CA LEU A 7 9.38 0.10 4.11
C LEU A 7 8.27 0.73 3.25
N GLN A 8 7.23 1.28 3.88
CA GLN A 8 6.20 2.02 3.18
C GLN A 8 6.84 3.19 2.41
N PRO A 9 6.63 3.29 1.09
CA PRO A 9 7.08 4.44 0.33
C PRO A 9 6.29 5.70 0.74
N PRO A 10 6.75 6.91 0.40
CA PRO A 10 5.95 8.11 0.62
C PRO A 10 4.60 7.97 -0.12
N LEU A 11 3.52 7.88 0.65
CA LEU A 11 2.14 7.85 0.17
C LEU A 11 1.49 9.22 0.39
N THR A 12 0.59 9.58 -0.51
CA THR A 12 -0.30 10.73 -0.32
C THR A 12 -1.30 10.48 0.82
N PRO A 13 -1.92 11.53 1.39
CA PRO A 13 -2.92 11.37 2.44
C PRO A 13 -4.08 10.44 2.05
N LYS A 14 -4.54 10.53 0.78
CA LYS A 14 -5.66 9.71 0.25
C LYS A 14 -5.27 8.22 0.19
N GLU A 15 -4.11 7.92 -0.38
CA GLU A 15 -3.57 6.55 -0.44
C GLU A 15 -3.34 5.96 0.96
N ARG A 16 -2.84 6.78 1.89
CA ARG A 16 -2.65 6.36 3.29
C ARG A 16 -3.97 6.05 3.97
N GLU A 17 -5.03 6.80 3.70
CA GLU A 17 -6.38 6.50 4.19
C GLU A 17 -6.90 5.17 3.63
N ILE A 18 -6.70 4.90 2.34
CA ILE A 18 -7.11 3.64 1.70
C ILE A 18 -6.42 2.44 2.37
N VAL A 19 -5.09 2.50 2.54
CA VAL A 19 -4.33 1.45 3.24
C VAL A 19 -4.87 1.25 4.66
N LYS A 20 -5.13 2.34 5.38
CA LYS A 20 -5.59 2.30 6.77
C LYS A 20 -7.03 1.76 6.90
N LYS A 21 -7.95 2.18 6.03
CA LYS A 21 -9.35 1.74 6.03
C LYS A 21 -9.49 0.28 5.60
N GLY A 22 -8.75 -0.14 4.58
CA GLY A 22 -8.91 -1.49 4.03
C GLY A 22 -8.12 -2.58 4.76
N ARG A 23 -6.87 -2.29 5.17
CA ARG A 23 -5.89 -3.34 5.55
C ARG A 23 -5.12 -3.02 6.83
N GLY A 24 -5.27 -1.81 7.36
CA GLY A 24 -4.67 -1.34 8.62
C GLY A 24 -3.20 -0.92 8.53
N THR A 25 -2.35 -1.74 7.89
CA THR A 25 -0.90 -1.50 7.74
C THR A 25 -0.45 -1.69 6.29
N TRP A 26 0.65 -1.07 5.90
CA TRP A 26 1.25 -1.24 4.57
C TRP A 26 1.60 -2.70 4.30
N THR A 27 2.15 -3.37 5.30
CA THR A 27 2.52 -4.79 5.20
C THR A 27 1.30 -5.67 4.91
N ASN A 28 0.19 -5.47 5.63
CA ASN A 28 -1.02 -6.24 5.38
C ASN A 28 -1.63 -5.91 4.02
N PHE A 29 -1.54 -4.66 3.57
CA PHE A 29 -1.96 -4.27 2.23
C PHE A 29 -1.21 -5.09 1.18
N MET A 30 0.12 -5.06 1.20
CA MET A 30 0.93 -5.78 0.21
C MET A 30 0.72 -7.30 0.28
N GLN A 31 0.74 -7.88 1.48
CA GLN A 31 0.52 -9.33 1.66
C GLN A 31 -0.83 -9.78 1.10
N SER A 32 -1.84 -8.93 1.17
CA SER A 32 -3.15 -9.28 0.66
C SER A 32 -3.27 -9.30 -0.87
N TYR A 33 -2.31 -8.67 -1.56
CA TYR A 33 -2.15 -8.76 -3.01
C TYR A 33 -1.05 -9.74 -3.40
N GLY A 34 -0.45 -10.46 -2.43
CA GLY A 34 0.69 -11.35 -2.67
C GLY A 34 2.01 -10.62 -2.93
N LEU A 35 2.06 -9.31 -2.70
CA LEU A 35 3.20 -8.44 -2.97
C LEU A 35 4.19 -8.44 -1.80
N LYS A 36 5.49 -8.29 -2.10
CA LYS A 36 6.56 -8.25 -1.09
C LYS A 36 6.99 -6.82 -0.83
N ALA A 37 6.90 -6.40 0.43
CA ALA A 37 7.28 -5.05 0.86
C ALA A 37 8.79 -4.72 0.83
N TYR A 38 9.61 -5.67 0.41
CA TYR A 38 11.07 -5.50 0.22
C TYR A 38 11.49 -5.59 -1.25
N ASP A 39 10.54 -5.83 -2.16
CA ASP A 39 10.78 -5.89 -3.59
C ASP A 39 10.26 -4.59 -4.24
N LEU A 40 11.11 -3.94 -5.04
CA LEU A 40 10.79 -2.62 -5.60
C LEU A 40 9.72 -2.70 -6.68
N ASP A 41 9.69 -3.77 -7.46
CA ASP A 41 8.68 -3.96 -8.52
C ASP A 41 7.30 -4.18 -7.88
N ASP A 42 7.25 -4.99 -6.83
CA ASP A 42 6.02 -5.18 -6.03
C ASP A 42 5.55 -3.89 -5.34
N ILE A 43 6.47 -3.01 -4.93
CA ILE A 43 6.13 -1.71 -4.35
C ILE A 43 5.52 -0.77 -5.41
N ASP A 44 6.06 -0.77 -6.63
CA ASP A 44 5.49 0.02 -7.74
C ASP A 44 4.10 -0.51 -8.15
N GLU A 45 3.90 -1.83 -8.16
CA GLU A 45 2.59 -2.43 -8.38
C GLU A 45 1.59 -2.04 -7.28
N ALA A 46 2.00 -2.11 -6.01
CA ALA A 46 1.19 -1.67 -4.88
C ALA A 46 0.78 -0.19 -5.00
N LYS A 47 1.69 0.67 -5.47
CA LYS A 47 1.39 2.08 -5.74
C LYS A 47 0.40 2.26 -6.88
N ALA A 48 0.53 1.50 -7.97
CA ALA A 48 -0.41 1.56 -9.08
C ALA A 48 -1.83 1.17 -8.63
N ILE A 49 -1.95 0.13 -7.81
CA ILE A 49 -3.23 -0.28 -7.21
C ILE A 49 -3.80 0.83 -6.33
N LEU A 50 -2.99 1.43 -5.46
CA LEU A 50 -3.45 2.53 -4.60
C LEU A 50 -3.88 3.76 -5.39
N SER A 51 -3.14 4.12 -6.44
CA SER A 51 -3.49 5.23 -7.32
C SER A 51 -4.82 4.97 -8.04
N ALA A 52 -5.02 3.74 -8.53
CA ALA A 52 -6.29 3.34 -9.13
C ALA A 52 -7.45 3.36 -8.12
N MET A 53 -7.24 2.87 -6.90
CA MET A 53 -8.26 2.92 -5.83
C MET A 53 -8.62 4.37 -5.47
N ALA A 54 -7.61 5.24 -5.33
CA ALA A 54 -7.80 6.65 -5.03
C ALA A 54 -8.53 7.41 -6.16
N ALA A 55 -8.37 6.98 -7.41
CA ALA A 55 -9.11 7.52 -8.55
C ALA A 55 -10.56 7.02 -8.63
N ASN A 56 -10.89 5.86 -8.03
CA ASN A 56 -12.24 5.30 -8.02
C ASN A 56 -13.07 5.69 -6.77
N GLU A 57 -12.45 6.16 -5.68
CA GLU A 57 -13.15 6.84 -4.56
C GLU A 57 -13.41 8.33 -4.91
N ASP A 58 -14.27 8.57 -5.91
CA ASP A 58 -14.91 9.88 -6.16
C ASP A 58 -16.13 10.08 -5.25
#